data_AF-A0A2T7E2V3-F1
#
_entry.id   AF-A0A2T7E2V3-F1
#
_cell.length_a   1.000
_cell.length_b   1.000
_cell.length_c   1.000
_cell.angle_alpha   90.00
_cell.angle_beta   90.00
_cell.angle_gamma   90.00
#
_symmetry.space_group_name_H-M   'P 1'
#
loop_
_entity.id
_entity.type
_entity.pdbx_description
1 polymer ?
#
loop_
_entity_poly.entity_id
_entity_poly.type
_entity_poly.pdbx_seq_one_letter_code
_entity_poly.pdbx_strand_id
1 'polypeptide(L)'
;MEGTCSFKCKYVRHLWQALNLNDLRELLAEKQSAKEVVREILKQKQERQLLAVVLLWLWWQERNSVREGDKRREAVDLAFIIQKQATEFGKISQSVQRGVELGGRQNGAGRAGMS
;
A
#
# COMPACT_ATOMS: atom_id res chain seq x y z
N MET A 1 -24.85 2.13 -8.12
CA MET A 1 -23.43 2.46 -7.88
C MET A 1 -22.65 1.17 -7.85
N GLU A 2 -22.29 0.61 -9.01
CA GLU A 2 -21.46 -0.59 -9.07
C GLU A 2 -20.01 -0.19 -9.26
N GLY A 3 -19.29 -0.07 -8.14
CA GLY A 3 -17.85 0.14 -8.14
C GLY A 3 -17.15 -1.09 -8.70
N THR A 4 -17.01 -1.14 -10.02
CA THR A 4 -16.28 -2.20 -10.73
C THR A 4 -14.85 -2.28 -10.17
N CYS A 5 -14.63 -3.34 -9.40
CA CYS A 5 -13.40 -3.60 -8.67
C CYS A 5 -12.18 -3.50 -9.61
N SER A 6 -11.23 -2.65 -9.22
CA SER A 6 -10.06 -2.17 -9.96
C SER A 6 -9.00 -3.23 -10.33
N PHE A 7 -9.37 -4.51 -10.52
CA PHE A 7 -8.41 -5.60 -10.74
C PHE A 7 -8.45 -6.21 -12.15
N LYS A 8 -9.48 -5.87 -12.95
CA LYS A 8 -9.71 -6.47 -14.29
C LYS A 8 -9.40 -5.54 -15.47
N CYS A 9 -9.17 -4.24 -15.25
CA CYS A 9 -8.86 -3.28 -16.32
C CYS A 9 -7.48 -3.57 -16.96
N LYS A 10 -7.34 -3.41 -18.30
CA LYS A 10 -6.06 -3.62 -19.00
C LYS A 10 -4.92 -2.78 -18.42
N TYR A 11 -5.19 -1.49 -18.21
CA TYR A 11 -4.20 -0.56 -17.67
C TYR A 11 -3.74 -0.95 -16.26
N VAL A 12 -4.69 -1.24 -15.36
CA VAL A 12 -4.34 -1.59 -13.98
C VAL A 12 -3.59 -2.92 -13.92
N ARG A 13 -3.90 -3.90 -14.79
CA ARG A 13 -3.13 -5.15 -14.89
C ARG A 13 -1.66 -4.89 -15.22
N HIS A 14 -1.38 -3.95 -16.12
CA HIS A 14 0.01 -3.60 -16.43
C HIS A 14 0.74 -3.00 -15.21
N LEU A 15 0.06 -2.23 -14.36
CA LEU A 15 0.65 -1.73 -13.10
C LEU A 15 0.94 -2.87 -12.13
N TRP A 16 -0.01 -3.79 -11.92
CA TRP A 16 0.19 -4.97 -11.07
C TRP A 16 1.35 -5.83 -11.57
N GLN A 17 1.49 -5.98 -12.89
CA GLN A 17 2.59 -6.71 -13.51
C GLN A 17 3.94 -6.00 -13.34
N ALA A 18 3.99 -4.69 -13.59
CA ALA A 18 5.21 -3.89 -13.46
C ALA A 18 5.76 -3.90 -12.03
N LEU A 19 4.89 -4.08 -11.03
CA LEU A 19 5.25 -4.15 -9.60
C LEU A 19 5.42 -5.58 -9.08
N ASN A 20 5.35 -6.59 -9.96
CA ASN A 20 5.47 -8.00 -9.60
C ASN A 20 4.43 -8.46 -8.53
N LEU A 21 3.19 -7.99 -8.67
CA LEU A 21 2.07 -8.28 -7.75
C LEU A 21 0.88 -8.98 -8.46
N ASN A 22 1.13 -9.65 -9.58
CA ASN A 22 0.08 -10.28 -10.38
C ASN A 22 -0.65 -11.42 -9.65
N ASP A 23 0.07 -12.24 -8.90
CA ASP A 23 -0.47 -13.29 -8.04
C ASP A 23 -1.42 -12.71 -6.98
N LEU A 24 -1.00 -11.61 -6.33
CA LEU A 24 -1.84 -10.90 -5.37
C LEU A 24 -3.07 -10.32 -6.06
N ARG A 25 -2.93 -9.71 -7.25
CA ARG A 25 -4.07 -9.19 -8.02
C ARG A 25 -5.11 -10.28 -8.30
N GLU A 26 -4.67 -11.49 -8.68
CA GLU A 26 -5.56 -12.62 -8.94
C GLU A 26 -6.32 -13.03 -7.68
N LEU A 27 -5.59 -13.20 -6.57
CA LEU A 27 -6.20 -13.49 -5.27
C LEU A 27 -7.22 -12.42 -4.86
N LEU A 28 -6.91 -11.13 -5.03
CA LEU A 28 -7.81 -10.04 -4.68
C LEU A 28 -9.04 -9.96 -5.59
N ALA A 29 -8.91 -10.36 -6.87
CA ALA A 29 -10.00 -10.36 -7.84
C ALA A 29 -11.07 -11.43 -7.56
N GLU A 30 -10.73 -12.46 -6.78
CA GLU A 30 -11.66 -13.52 -6.34
C GLU A 30 -12.47 -13.14 -5.10
N LYS A 31 -12.08 -12.07 -4.39
CA LYS A 31 -12.76 -11.67 -3.15
C LYS A 31 -14.10 -11.00 -3.43
N GLN A 32 -15.08 -11.28 -2.59
CA GLN A 32 -16.47 -10.85 -2.79
C GLN A 32 -16.78 -9.53 -2.06
N SER A 33 -15.88 -9.07 -1.19
CA SER A 33 -16.05 -7.82 -0.46
C SER A 33 -14.75 -7.03 -0.33
N ALA A 34 -14.87 -5.70 -0.22
CA ALA A 34 -13.74 -4.83 0.08
C ALA A 34 -13.05 -5.21 1.39
N LYS A 35 -13.82 -5.69 2.39
CA LYS A 35 -13.29 -6.18 3.66
C LYS A 35 -12.35 -7.38 3.46
N GLU A 36 -12.72 -8.33 2.61
CA GLU A 36 -11.87 -9.47 2.25
C GLU A 36 -10.61 -9.03 1.51
N VAL A 37 -10.74 -8.12 0.54
CA VAL A 37 -9.60 -7.55 -0.19
C VAL A 37 -8.59 -6.94 0.79
N VAL A 38 -9.06 -6.08 1.70
CA VAL A 38 -8.19 -5.45 2.70
C VAL A 38 -7.54 -6.51 3.60
N ARG A 39 -8.29 -7.52 4.07
CA ARG A 39 -7.70 -8.60 4.89
C ARG A 39 -6.57 -9.32 4.15
N GLU A 40 -6.74 -9.65 2.87
CA GLU A 40 -5.70 -10.35 2.10
C GLU A 40 -4.46 -9.48 1.86
N ILE A 41 -4.63 -8.17 1.68
CA ILE A 41 -3.51 -7.21 1.58
C ILE A 41 -2.75 -7.15 2.90
N LEU A 42 -3.45 -7.08 4.04
CA LEU A 42 -2.83 -7.00 5.37
C LEU A 42 -2.08 -8.27 5.77
N LYS A 43 -2.38 -9.42 5.16
CA LYS A 43 -1.62 -10.68 5.35
C LYS A 43 -0.28 -10.71 4.62
N GLN A 44 -0.04 -9.79 3.69
CA GLN A 44 1.19 -9.77 2.90
C GLN A 44 2.39 -9.30 3.74
N LYS A 45 3.60 -9.61 3.27
CA LYS A 45 4.82 -8.99 3.80
C LYS A 45 4.75 -7.48 3.61
N GLN A 46 5.33 -6.73 4.55
CA GLN A 46 5.23 -5.26 4.62
C GLN A 46 5.53 -4.57 3.28
N GLU A 47 6.56 -4.99 2.56
CA GLU A 47 6.89 -4.43 1.23
C GLU A 47 5.74 -4.59 0.22
N ARG A 48 5.24 -5.82 0.06
CA ARG A 48 4.12 -6.12 -0.85
C ARG A 48 2.83 -5.45 -0.41
N GLN A 49 2.59 -5.39 0.91
CA GLN A 49 1.45 -4.70 1.50
C GLN A 49 1.48 -3.21 1.15
N LEU A 50 2.61 -2.53 1.37
CA LEU A 50 2.77 -1.11 1.05
C LEU A 50 2.59 -0.86 -0.45
N LEU A 51 3.20 -1.68 -1.30
CA LEU A 51 3.02 -1.58 -2.75
C LEU A 51 1.55 -1.71 -3.16
N ALA A 52 0.83 -2.70 -2.62
CA ALA A 52 -0.58 -2.90 -2.94
C ALA A 52 -1.46 -1.73 -2.46
N VAL A 53 -1.22 -1.22 -1.25
CA VAL A 53 -1.97 -0.07 -0.70
C VAL A 53 -1.71 1.19 -1.52
N VAL A 54 -0.45 1.50 -1.82
CA VAL A 54 -0.07 2.69 -2.61
C VAL A 54 -0.59 2.59 -4.04
N LEU A 55 -0.53 1.40 -4.66
CA LEU A 55 -1.11 1.15 -5.98
C LEU A 55 -2.60 1.46 -5.98
N LEU A 56 -3.36 0.88 -5.04
CA LEU A 56 -4.81 1.09 -4.97
C LEU A 56 -5.17 2.55 -4.74
N TRP A 57 -4.42 3.25 -3.89
CA TRP A 57 -4.58 4.68 -3.64
C TRP A 57 -4.32 5.52 -4.89
N LEU A 58 -3.16 5.36 -5.52
CA LEU A 58 -2.78 6.16 -6.69
C LEU A 58 -3.65 5.83 -7.91
N TRP A 59 -4.04 4.57 -8.08
CA TRP A 59 -4.99 4.19 -9.13
C TRP A 59 -6.36 4.84 -8.93
N TRP A 60 -6.84 4.93 -7.70
CA TRP A 60 -8.07 5.64 -7.39
C TRP A 60 -7.96 7.13 -7.75
N GLN A 61 -6.85 7.77 -7.39
CA GLN A 61 -6.57 9.18 -7.74
C GLN A 61 -6.53 9.38 -9.26
N GLU A 62 -5.80 8.55 -10.01
CA GLU A 62 -5.76 8.62 -11.48
C GLU A 62 -7.15 8.50 -12.11
N ARG A 63 -7.97 7.58 -11.59
CA ARG A 63 -9.34 7.41 -12.08
C ARG A 63 -10.19 8.65 -11.84
N ASN A 64 -9.99 9.34 -10.71
CA ASN A 64 -10.69 10.58 -10.40
C ASN A 64 -10.23 11.74 -11.27
N SER A 65 -8.91 11.92 -11.46
CA SER A 65 -8.37 12.96 -12.34
C SER A 65 -8.87 12.81 -13.78
N VAL A 66 -8.86 11.57 -14.33
CA VAL A 66 -9.38 11.33 -15.68
C VAL A 66 -10.89 11.63 -15.78
N ARG A 67 -11.65 11.37 -14.71
CA ARG A 67 -13.08 11.74 -14.66
C ARG A 67 -13.27 13.26 -14.69
N GLU A 68 -12.33 14.02 -14.12
CA GLU A 68 -12.36 15.48 -14.06
C GLU A 68 -11.80 16.15 -15.33
N GLY A 69 -11.33 15.36 -16.31
CA GLY A 69 -10.89 15.81 -17.62
C GLY A 69 -9.37 15.83 -17.81
N ASP A 70 -8.61 15.41 -16.80
CA ASP A 70 -7.15 15.33 -16.91
C ASP A 70 -6.70 14.16 -17.79
N LYS A 71 -5.48 14.28 -18.34
CA LYS A 71 -4.84 13.19 -19.06
C LYS A 71 -4.31 12.14 -18.08
N ARG A 72 -4.55 10.87 -18.40
CA ARG A 72 -3.99 9.73 -17.66
C ARG A 72 -2.47 9.68 -17.81
N ARG A 73 -1.75 9.38 -16.74
CA ARG A 73 -0.30 9.13 -16.79
C ARG A 73 0.04 7.79 -17.46
N GLU A 74 1.24 7.67 -18.02
CA GLU A 74 1.73 6.39 -18.52
C GLU A 74 1.86 5.37 -17.39
N ALA A 75 1.59 4.10 -17.69
CA ALA A 75 1.59 3.04 -16.67
C ALA A 75 2.99 2.87 -16.04
N VAL A 76 4.05 3.08 -16.82
CA VAL A 76 5.43 2.98 -16.35
C VAL A 76 5.76 4.07 -15.34
N ASP A 77 5.37 5.32 -15.63
CA ASP A 77 5.59 6.44 -14.71
C ASP A 77 4.84 6.23 -13.40
N LEU A 78 3.60 5.78 -13.49
CA LEU A 78 2.78 5.50 -12.31
C LEU A 78 3.36 4.35 -11.48
N ALA A 79 3.84 3.28 -12.12
CA ALA A 79 4.52 2.18 -11.43
C ALA A 79 5.79 2.66 -10.70
N PHE A 80 6.59 3.50 -11.35
CA PHE A 80 7.77 4.11 -10.72
C PHE A 80 7.40 4.94 -9.49
N ILE A 81 6.35 5.78 -9.59
CA ILE A 81 5.86 6.59 -8.47
C ILE A 81 5.36 5.71 -7.32
N ILE A 82 4.61 4.64 -7.62
CA ILE A 82 4.13 3.67 -6.63
C ILE A 82 5.31 3.05 -5.89
N GLN A 83 6.30 2.56 -6.63
CA GLN A 83 7.48 1.92 -6.06
C GLN A 83 8.24 2.89 -5.14
N LYS A 84 8.49 4.11 -5.61
CA LYS A 84 9.19 5.15 -4.84
C LYS A 84 8.43 5.48 -3.55
N GLN A 85 7.12 5.72 -3.62
CA GLN A 85 6.32 6.04 -2.44
C GLN A 85 6.27 4.88 -1.45
N ALA A 86 6.07 3.65 -1.91
CA ALA A 86 6.07 2.47 -1.04
C ALA A 86 7.40 2.30 -0.29
N THR A 87 8.53 2.53 -0.96
CA THR A 87 9.86 2.51 -0.34
C THR A 87 10.00 3.60 0.73
N GLU A 88 9.59 4.83 0.45
CA GLU A 88 9.66 5.93 1.43
C GLU A 88 8.76 5.67 2.65
N PHE A 89 7.54 5.16 2.45
CA PHE A 89 6.66 4.78 3.56
C PHE A 89 7.23 3.62 4.40
N GLY A 90 7.94 2.69 3.78
CA GLY A 90 8.66 1.63 4.49
C GLY A 90 9.74 2.20 5.40
N LYS A 91 10.54 3.15 4.91
CA LYS A 91 11.58 3.84 5.72
C LYS A 91 10.97 4.61 6.89
N ILE A 92 9.89 5.35 6.65
CA ILE A 92 9.17 6.08 7.71
C ILE A 92 8.67 5.11 8.78
N SER A 93 8.05 4.00 8.37
CA SER A 93 7.53 2.98 9.28
C SER A 93 8.63 2.41 10.19
N GLN A 94 9.81 2.13 9.63
CA GLN A 94 10.96 1.64 10.39
C GLN A 94 11.54 2.70 11.35
N SER A 95 11.54 3.97 10.96
CA SER A 95 12.00 5.07 11.82
C SER A 95 11.05 5.30 12.99
N VAL A 96 9.73 5.21 12.74
CA VAL A 96 8.70 5.28 13.79
C VAL A 96 8.83 4.12 14.77
N GLN A 97 8.97 2.89 14.28
CA GLN A 97 9.16 1.70 15.13
C GLN A 97 10.40 1.82 16.01
N ARG A 98 11.54 2.27 15.44
CA ARG A 98 12.77 2.55 16.21
C ARG A 98 12.58 3.63 17.28
N GLY A 99 11.85 4.70 16.96
CA GLY A 99 11.53 5.75 17.93
C GLY A 99 10.69 5.24 19.11
N VAL A 100 9.71 4.37 18.84
CA VAL A 100 8.88 3.72 19.87
C VAL A 100 9.72 2.81 20.77
N GLU A 101 10.64 2.02 20.20
CA GLU A 101 11.54 1.14 20.96
C GLU A 101 12.50 1.91 21.87
N LEU A 102 13.08 3.00 21.36
CA LEU A 102 13.98 3.87 22.14
C LEU A 102 13.23 4.64 23.25
N GLY A 103 12.00 5.09 22.97
CA GLY A 103 11.14 5.74 23.98
C GLY A 103 10.64 4.78 25.06
N GLY A 104 10.38 3.51 24.72
CA GLY A 104 9.98 2.48 25.69
C GLY A 104 11.08 2.11 26.69
N ARG A 105 12.35 2.18 26.28
CA ARG A 105 13.50 1.83 27.14
C ARG A 105 13.78 2.86 28.25
N GLN A 106 13.39 4.11 28.07
CA GLN A 106 13.57 5.18 29.06
C GLN A 106 12.56 5.10 30.21
N ASN A 107 11.39 4.48 29.99
CA ASN A 107 10.33 4.37 31.01
C ASN A 107 10.51 3.18 31.98
N GLY A 108 11.55 2.36 31.81
CA GLY A 108 11.80 1.15 32.63
C GLY A 108 12.88 1.28 33.71
N ALA A 109 13.60 2.41 33.79
CA ALA A 109 14.80 2.54 34.64
C ALA A 109 14.63 3.43 35.89
N GLY A 110 13.39 3.72 36.31
CA GLY A 110 13.12 4.75 37.34
C GLY A 110 12.46 4.28 38.64
N ARG A 111 12.44 2.98 38.97
CA ARG A 111 11.75 2.52 40.20
C ARG A 111 12.40 1.28 40.84
N ALA A 112 13.67 1.40 41.22
CA ALA A 112 14.27 0.50 42.20
C ALA A 112 15.21 1.31 43.09
N GLY A 113 14.87 1.44 44.37
CA GLY A 113 15.77 2.00 45.37
C GLY A 113 15.25 3.26 46.07
N MET A 114 14.15 3.15 46.80
CA MET A 114 13.95 3.93 48.02
C MET A 114 13.28 2.99 49.04
N SER A 115 14.09 2.43 49.92
CA SER A 115 13.71 1.82 51.19
C SER A 115 14.58 2.43 52.27
#